data_AF-A0AAJ0DGL5-F1
#
_entry.id   AF-A0AAJ0DGL5-F1
#
_cell.length_a   1.000
_cell.length_b   1.000
_cell.length_c   1.000
_cell.angle_alpha   90.00
_cell.angle_beta   90.00
_cell.angle_gamma   90.00
#
_symmetry.space_group_name_H-M   'P 1'
#
loop_
_entity.id
_entity.type
_entity.pdbx_description
1 polymer ?
#
loop_
_entity_poly.entity_id
_entity_poly.type
_entity_poly.pdbx_seq_one_letter_code
_entity_poly.pdbx_strand_id
1 'polypeptide(L)'
;MLLMGWSAADFEYEHTIEGATSASSVFPALLCVAAAHHKTGEEFLAALAVGYELATRIAAATTLGVEDVLGFHAAGLAGPATAAAVGSLLHWDVETVASGMGVASSSAAGLLAYLSTGADTRDLHAARAGQLGAEAAFMAHAGVLGPRDVLENPEGYLHAFSRHPKWHMLNAKLGKDWTSAAMTLKLAPVHVWAQGFAYAIDQYRKQEKATWTAEDIKNVTIFAGPAILDPMRYARAAERKFANVARVLGVTAEGQELKYSIKHLAAVEDMSALMGKMVSMGKLAVSNVAAQG
;
A
#
# COMPACT_ATOMS: atom_id res chain seq x y z
N MET A 1 -3.05 13.45 -14.23
CA MET A 1 -3.60 12.48 -13.24
C MET A 1 -2.86 11.15 -13.31
N LEU A 2 -3.05 10.35 -14.36
CA LEU A 2 -2.47 9.00 -14.48
C LEU A 2 -0.95 8.96 -14.25
N LEU A 3 -0.17 9.78 -14.99
CA LEU A 3 1.29 9.79 -14.85
C LEU A 3 1.75 10.18 -13.44
N MET A 4 1.12 11.20 -12.84
CA MET A 4 1.43 11.59 -11.45
C MET A 4 1.06 10.50 -10.44
N GLY A 5 -0.06 9.79 -10.66
CA GLY A 5 -0.41 8.65 -9.82
C GLY A 5 0.53 7.47 -9.98
N TRP A 6 1.02 7.22 -11.18
CA TRP A 6 2.00 6.18 -11.41
C TRP A 6 3.32 6.52 -10.71
N SER A 7 3.80 7.75 -10.84
CA SER A 7 4.98 8.22 -10.10
C SER A 7 4.80 8.15 -8.58
N ALA A 8 3.61 8.51 -8.05
CA ALA A 8 3.34 8.42 -6.62
C ALA A 8 3.34 6.96 -6.12
N ALA A 9 2.72 6.05 -6.88
CA ALA A 9 2.65 4.64 -6.53
C ALA A 9 4.02 3.95 -6.54
N ASP A 10 4.89 4.31 -7.49
CA ASP A 10 6.24 3.76 -7.63
C ASP A 10 7.08 3.95 -6.35
N PHE A 11 6.94 5.10 -5.70
CA PHE A 11 7.65 5.37 -4.45
C PHE A 11 7.06 4.69 -3.22
N GLU A 12 5.84 4.15 -3.31
CA GLU A 12 5.24 3.37 -2.24
C GLU A 12 5.11 4.13 -0.90
N TYR A 13 4.93 5.46 -0.89
CA TYR A 13 5.12 6.29 0.31
C TYR A 13 4.15 6.05 1.48
N GLU A 14 2.98 5.44 1.25
CA GLU A 14 1.93 5.30 2.25
C GLU A 14 1.42 3.87 2.42
N HIS A 15 0.83 3.61 3.59
CA HIS A 15 0.02 2.43 3.83
C HIS A 15 -0.96 2.61 5.00
N THR A 16 -2.11 1.95 4.97
CA THR A 16 -2.88 1.64 6.17
C THR A 16 -2.83 0.15 6.48
N ILE A 17 -2.84 -0.19 7.77
CA ILE A 17 -2.81 -1.58 8.25
C ILE A 17 -4.00 -2.40 7.71
N GLU A 18 -5.13 -1.76 7.40
CA GLU A 18 -6.31 -2.40 6.84
C GLU A 18 -6.31 -2.48 5.30
N GLY A 19 -5.15 -2.31 4.66
CA GLY A 19 -4.95 -2.61 3.24
C GLY A 19 -5.27 -1.46 2.28
N ALA A 20 -5.47 -0.23 2.76
CA ALA A 20 -5.68 0.92 1.87
C ALA A 20 -4.33 1.52 1.42
N THR A 21 -4.21 1.77 0.12
CA THR A 21 -3.16 2.58 -0.50
C THR A 21 -3.83 3.68 -1.33
N SER A 22 -4.30 4.71 -0.62
CA SER A 22 -5.18 5.74 -1.15
C SER A 22 -4.48 7.05 -1.52
N ALA A 23 -3.26 7.30 -1.03
CA ALA A 23 -2.56 8.53 -1.40
C ALA A 23 -2.15 8.51 -2.88
N SER A 24 -1.68 7.38 -3.38
CA SER A 24 -1.26 7.21 -4.76
C SER A 24 -2.40 7.24 -5.80
N SER A 25 -3.66 7.18 -5.35
CA SER A 25 -4.86 7.30 -6.20
C SER A 25 -5.53 8.67 -6.05
N VAL A 26 -5.97 9.01 -4.82
CA VAL A 26 -6.78 10.20 -4.56
C VAL A 26 -5.98 11.49 -4.76
N PHE A 27 -4.78 11.59 -4.20
CA PHE A 27 -4.00 12.84 -4.23
C PHE A 27 -3.66 13.31 -5.64
N PRO A 28 -3.09 12.49 -6.54
CA PRO A 28 -2.74 12.91 -7.90
C PRO A 28 -3.95 13.32 -8.74
N ALA A 29 -5.08 12.62 -8.58
CA ALA A 29 -6.32 12.94 -9.27
C ALA A 29 -6.86 14.28 -8.78
N LEU A 30 -7.00 14.42 -7.47
CA LEU A 30 -7.56 15.62 -6.84
C LEU A 30 -6.67 16.85 -7.06
N LEU A 31 -5.35 16.70 -7.03
CA LEU A 31 -4.41 17.79 -7.31
C LEU A 31 -4.58 18.32 -8.73
N CYS A 32 -4.79 17.43 -9.71
CA CYS A 32 -5.07 17.86 -11.08
C CYS A 32 -6.39 18.61 -11.19
N VAL A 33 -7.46 18.09 -10.57
CA VAL A 33 -8.78 18.73 -10.61
C VAL A 33 -8.72 20.09 -9.91
N ALA A 34 -8.09 20.16 -8.73
CA ALA A 34 -7.93 21.39 -7.98
C ALA A 34 -7.17 22.45 -8.80
N ALA A 35 -6.05 22.08 -9.41
CA ALA A 35 -5.29 22.97 -10.27
C ALA A 35 -6.10 23.44 -11.49
N ALA A 36 -6.80 22.52 -12.17
CA ALA A 36 -7.60 22.84 -13.36
C ALA A 36 -8.81 23.74 -13.06
N HIS A 37 -9.34 23.68 -11.83
CA HIS A 37 -10.49 24.47 -11.39
C HIS A 37 -10.10 25.63 -10.45
N HIS A 38 -8.81 25.98 -10.40
CA HIS A 38 -8.28 27.08 -9.59
C HIS A 38 -8.70 27.05 -8.11
N LYS A 39 -8.74 25.86 -7.53
CA LYS A 39 -9.11 25.65 -6.13
C LYS A 39 -7.98 26.06 -5.19
N THR A 40 -8.36 26.58 -4.04
CA THR A 40 -7.44 26.96 -2.97
C THR A 40 -6.82 25.74 -2.29
N GLY A 41 -5.69 25.94 -1.61
CA GLY A 41 -5.07 24.88 -0.81
C GLY A 41 -5.99 24.35 0.30
N GLU A 42 -6.81 25.21 0.88
CA GLU A 42 -7.79 24.82 1.91
C GLU A 42 -8.89 23.92 1.34
N GLU A 43 -9.49 24.30 0.22
CA GLU A 43 -10.48 23.46 -0.48
C GLU A 43 -9.88 22.11 -0.90
N PHE A 44 -8.64 22.13 -1.41
CA PHE A 44 -7.92 20.92 -1.78
C PHE A 44 -7.69 19.99 -0.58
N LEU A 45 -7.17 20.51 0.54
CA LEU A 45 -6.89 19.70 1.73
C LEU A 45 -8.17 19.16 2.37
N ALA A 46 -9.25 19.93 2.38
CA ALA A 46 -10.55 19.48 2.87
C ALA A 46 -11.09 18.30 2.03
N ALA A 47 -11.08 18.43 0.71
CA ALA A 47 -11.51 17.35 -0.18
C ALA A 47 -10.57 16.14 -0.13
N LEU A 48 -9.26 16.36 0.08
CA LEU A 48 -8.28 15.28 0.24
C LEU A 48 -8.56 14.47 1.51
N ALA A 49 -8.89 15.14 2.62
CA ALA A 49 -9.28 14.48 3.86
C ALA A 49 -10.53 13.61 3.64
N VAL A 50 -11.55 14.12 2.94
CA VAL A 50 -12.75 13.34 2.58
C VAL A 50 -12.39 12.10 1.76
N GLY A 51 -11.55 12.26 0.74
CA GLY A 51 -11.14 11.13 -0.12
C GLY A 51 -10.35 10.06 0.64
N TYR A 52 -9.42 10.45 1.51
CA TYR A 52 -8.67 9.50 2.32
C TYR A 52 -9.54 8.80 3.36
N GLU A 53 -10.43 9.53 4.01
CA GLU A 53 -11.35 8.97 4.98
C GLU A 53 -12.27 7.93 4.33
N LEU A 54 -12.84 8.25 3.17
CA LEU A 54 -13.70 7.32 2.45
C LEU A 54 -12.92 6.10 1.94
N ALA A 55 -11.71 6.30 1.38
CA ALA A 55 -10.90 5.19 0.90
C ALA A 55 -10.52 4.22 2.02
N THR A 56 -10.14 4.75 3.19
CA THR A 56 -9.75 3.92 4.33
C THR A 56 -10.94 3.22 4.97
N ARG A 57 -12.12 3.85 5.04
CA ARG A 57 -13.36 3.21 5.49
C ARG A 57 -13.84 2.11 4.55
N ILE A 58 -13.77 2.35 3.23
CA ILE A 58 -14.14 1.33 2.24
C ILE A 58 -13.18 0.14 2.36
N ALA A 59 -11.87 0.37 2.46
CA ALA A 59 -10.90 -0.70 2.66
C ALA A 59 -11.16 -1.49 3.95
N ALA A 60 -11.41 -0.79 5.07
CA ALA A 60 -11.78 -1.37 6.35
C ALA A 60 -13.02 -2.27 6.27
N ALA A 61 -14.06 -1.81 5.57
CA ALA A 61 -15.28 -2.55 5.33
C ALA A 61 -15.07 -3.74 4.39
N THR A 62 -14.17 -3.62 3.42
CA THR A 62 -13.87 -4.67 2.43
C THR A 62 -13.02 -5.79 3.04
N THR A 63 -12.18 -5.47 4.02
CA THR A 63 -11.20 -6.37 4.68
C THR A 63 -10.07 -6.83 3.75
N LEU A 64 -9.03 -7.43 4.33
CA LEU A 64 -7.91 -8.01 3.58
C LEU A 64 -8.30 -9.18 2.66
N GLY A 65 -9.53 -9.73 2.80
CA GLY A 65 -10.02 -10.81 1.96
C GLY A 65 -10.09 -10.46 0.47
N VAL A 66 -10.16 -9.18 0.10
CA VAL A 66 -10.11 -8.73 -1.30
C VAL A 66 -8.81 -9.14 -1.99
N GLU A 67 -7.70 -9.02 -1.28
CA GLU A 67 -6.39 -9.40 -1.80
C GLU A 67 -6.17 -10.90 -1.61
N ASP A 68 -6.31 -11.38 -0.38
CA ASP A 68 -5.90 -12.73 0.03
C ASP A 68 -6.77 -13.82 -0.60
N VAL A 69 -8.06 -13.56 -0.74
CA VAL A 69 -9.04 -14.56 -1.20
C VAL A 69 -9.49 -14.32 -2.62
N LEU A 70 -9.81 -13.08 -2.98
CA LEU A 70 -10.40 -12.77 -4.29
C LEU A 70 -9.36 -12.46 -5.37
N GLY A 71 -8.14 -12.05 -5.00
CA GLY A 71 -7.06 -11.82 -5.96
C GLY A 71 -7.02 -10.42 -6.58
N PHE A 72 -7.79 -9.48 -6.02
CA PHE A 72 -7.78 -8.08 -6.45
C PHE A 72 -6.79 -7.26 -5.63
N HIS A 73 -6.13 -6.31 -6.26
CA HIS A 73 -5.26 -5.34 -5.60
C HIS A 73 -6.11 -4.20 -5.04
N ALA A 74 -6.09 -3.99 -3.72
CA ALA A 74 -6.94 -3.01 -3.05
C ALA A 74 -6.74 -1.59 -3.61
N ALA A 75 -5.51 -1.23 -4.02
CA ALA A 75 -5.20 0.07 -4.61
C ALA A 75 -5.99 0.34 -5.90
N GLY A 76 -6.25 -0.69 -6.70
CA GLY A 76 -6.99 -0.59 -7.95
C GLY A 76 -8.50 -0.35 -7.77
N LEU A 77 -8.99 -0.51 -6.53
CA LEU A 77 -10.40 -0.38 -6.20
C LEU A 77 -10.74 0.97 -5.54
N ALA A 78 -9.77 1.87 -5.39
CA ALA A 78 -9.94 3.17 -4.72
C ALA A 78 -10.73 4.23 -5.54
N GLY A 79 -11.22 3.87 -6.73
CA GLY A 79 -11.95 4.77 -7.63
C GLY A 79 -13.15 5.47 -6.99
N PRO A 80 -14.04 4.78 -6.24
CA PRO A 80 -15.20 5.41 -5.61
C PRO A 80 -14.81 6.51 -4.62
N ALA A 81 -13.74 6.30 -3.84
CA ALA A 81 -13.24 7.32 -2.92
C ALA A 81 -12.70 8.55 -3.65
N THR A 82 -12.04 8.34 -4.79
CA THR A 82 -11.57 9.46 -5.63
C THR A 82 -12.74 10.23 -6.25
N ALA A 83 -13.79 9.53 -6.70
CA ALA A 83 -14.98 10.18 -7.26
C ALA A 83 -15.66 11.10 -6.23
N ALA A 84 -15.82 10.62 -5.00
CA ALA A 84 -16.39 11.43 -3.92
C ALA A 84 -15.52 12.63 -3.54
N ALA A 85 -14.19 12.46 -3.50
CA ALA A 85 -13.26 13.56 -3.24
C ALA A 85 -13.40 14.68 -4.30
N VAL A 86 -13.52 14.30 -5.57
CA VAL A 86 -13.69 15.25 -6.68
C VAL A 86 -15.04 15.98 -6.57
N GLY A 87 -16.14 15.26 -6.33
CA GLY A 87 -17.44 15.90 -6.13
C GLY A 87 -17.49 16.81 -4.90
N SER A 88 -16.79 16.43 -3.82
CA SER A 88 -16.63 17.27 -2.63
C SER A 88 -15.85 18.55 -2.93
N LEU A 89 -14.73 18.46 -3.65
CA LEU A 89 -13.92 19.61 -4.07
C LEU A 89 -14.70 20.61 -4.93
N LEU A 90 -15.57 20.10 -5.80
CA LEU A 90 -16.37 20.90 -6.73
C LEU A 90 -17.76 21.28 -6.18
N HIS A 91 -18.04 20.90 -4.93
CA HIS A 91 -19.30 21.18 -4.23
C HIS A 91 -20.55 20.67 -4.96
N TRP A 92 -20.48 19.47 -5.53
CA TRP A 92 -21.64 18.82 -6.12
C TRP A 92 -22.55 18.21 -5.04
N ASP A 93 -23.82 18.02 -5.40
CA ASP A 93 -24.81 17.45 -4.50
C ASP A 93 -24.54 15.96 -4.22
N VAL A 94 -25.16 15.47 -3.14
CA VAL A 94 -24.97 14.10 -2.63
C VAL A 94 -25.37 13.05 -3.66
N GLU A 95 -26.42 13.29 -4.46
CA GLU A 95 -26.91 12.33 -5.45
C GLU A 95 -25.94 12.19 -6.63
N THR A 96 -25.32 13.30 -7.05
CA THR A 96 -24.25 13.32 -8.04
C THR A 96 -23.00 12.61 -7.52
N VAL A 97 -22.60 12.88 -6.28
CA VAL A 97 -21.45 12.22 -5.63
C VAL A 97 -21.66 10.70 -5.55
N ALA A 98 -22.82 10.27 -5.05
CA ALA A 98 -23.16 8.85 -4.93
C ALA A 98 -23.22 8.17 -6.31
N SER A 99 -23.76 8.85 -7.32
CA SER A 99 -23.76 8.36 -8.71
C SER A 99 -22.33 8.18 -9.24
N GLY A 100 -21.44 9.14 -8.98
CA GLY A 100 -20.02 9.07 -9.35
C GLY A 100 -19.29 7.90 -8.68
N MET A 101 -19.59 7.63 -7.41
CA MET A 101 -19.10 6.44 -6.71
C MET A 101 -19.60 5.14 -7.37
N GLY A 102 -20.87 5.12 -7.80
CA GLY A 102 -21.47 4.03 -8.56
C GLY A 102 -20.74 3.75 -9.86
N VAL A 103 -20.56 4.78 -10.70
CA VAL A 103 -19.86 4.69 -11.98
C VAL A 103 -18.40 4.22 -11.78
N ALA A 104 -17.70 4.76 -10.78
CA ALA A 104 -16.33 4.36 -10.49
C ALA A 104 -16.23 2.89 -10.03
N SER A 105 -17.18 2.44 -9.20
CA SER A 105 -17.21 1.07 -8.68
C SER A 105 -17.40 0.04 -9.80
N SER A 106 -18.24 0.33 -10.80
CA SER A 106 -18.45 -0.57 -11.94
C SER A 106 -17.21 -0.80 -12.81
N SER A 107 -16.20 0.08 -12.70
CA SER A 107 -14.92 -0.04 -13.43
C SER A 107 -13.74 -0.38 -12.51
N ALA A 108 -13.99 -0.64 -11.22
CA ALA A 108 -12.94 -0.96 -10.26
C ALA A 108 -12.32 -2.33 -10.56
N ALA A 109 -10.99 -2.38 -10.67
CA ALA A 109 -10.26 -3.59 -11.03
C ALA A 109 -8.80 -3.54 -10.60
N GLY A 110 -8.10 -4.67 -10.71
CA GLY A 110 -6.65 -4.76 -10.55
C GLY A 110 -6.25 -6.15 -10.08
N LEU A 111 -5.56 -6.93 -10.92
CA LEU A 111 -5.22 -8.31 -10.59
C LEU A 111 -3.86 -8.40 -9.91
N LEU A 112 -3.75 -9.24 -8.87
CA LEU A 112 -2.49 -9.48 -8.16
C LEU A 112 -1.45 -10.30 -8.96
N ALA A 113 -1.67 -10.53 -10.27
CA ALA A 113 -0.75 -11.26 -11.14
C ALA A 113 0.64 -10.61 -11.25
N TYR A 114 0.78 -9.32 -10.90
CA TYR A 114 2.10 -8.68 -10.79
C TYR A 114 2.97 -9.32 -9.70
N LEU A 115 2.40 -9.96 -8.68
CA LEU A 115 3.17 -10.58 -7.60
C LEU A 115 4.08 -11.71 -8.10
N SER A 116 3.69 -12.40 -9.17
CA SER A 116 4.49 -13.49 -9.76
C SER A 116 5.47 -13.02 -10.82
N THR A 117 5.22 -11.88 -11.47
CA THR A 117 5.99 -11.39 -12.63
C THR A 117 6.90 -10.21 -12.28
N GLY A 118 6.51 -9.40 -11.30
CA GLY A 118 7.12 -8.09 -11.03
C GLY A 118 6.70 -7.01 -12.03
N ALA A 119 5.53 -7.16 -12.68
CA ALA A 119 5.05 -6.21 -13.68
C ALA A 119 4.67 -4.85 -13.09
N ASP A 120 4.85 -3.79 -13.89
CA ASP A 120 4.52 -2.39 -13.55
C ASP A 120 3.01 -2.15 -13.33
N THR A 121 2.16 -3.16 -13.63
CA THR A 121 0.72 -3.09 -13.39
C THR A 121 0.38 -2.85 -11.92
N ARG A 122 1.26 -3.25 -11.00
CA ARG A 122 1.14 -2.96 -9.56
C ARG A 122 0.92 -1.46 -9.30
N ASP A 123 1.80 -0.64 -9.85
CA ASP A 123 1.82 0.82 -9.64
C ASP A 123 0.74 1.50 -10.49
N LEU A 124 0.47 0.94 -11.67
CA LEU A 124 -0.60 1.42 -12.54
C LEU A 124 -1.99 1.29 -11.92
N HIS A 125 -2.24 0.31 -11.04
CA HIS A 125 -3.54 0.10 -10.41
C HIS A 125 -4.03 1.32 -9.63
N ALA A 126 -3.19 1.88 -8.74
CA ALA A 126 -3.56 3.06 -7.95
C ALA A 126 -3.77 4.29 -8.84
N ALA A 127 -2.87 4.48 -9.80
CA ALA A 127 -2.93 5.57 -10.76
C ALA A 127 -4.22 5.52 -11.60
N ARG A 128 -4.60 4.32 -12.05
CA ARG A 128 -5.81 4.10 -12.84
C ARG A 128 -7.06 4.27 -11.99
N ALA A 129 -7.08 3.80 -10.75
CA ALA A 129 -8.19 4.03 -9.83
C ALA A 129 -8.44 5.53 -9.61
N GLY A 130 -7.39 6.31 -9.40
CA GLY A 130 -7.49 7.77 -9.27
C GLY A 130 -8.05 8.43 -10.53
N GLN A 131 -7.53 8.08 -11.71
CA GLN A 131 -8.04 8.58 -12.99
C GLN A 131 -9.51 8.22 -13.21
N LEU A 132 -9.88 6.96 -13.00
CA LEU A 132 -11.24 6.46 -13.17
C LEU A 132 -12.22 7.15 -12.23
N GLY A 133 -11.85 7.39 -10.97
CA GLY A 133 -12.70 8.09 -10.02
C GLY A 133 -12.97 9.53 -10.42
N ALA A 134 -11.94 10.27 -10.86
CA ALA A 134 -12.14 11.62 -11.37
C ALA A 134 -13.03 11.64 -12.62
N GLU A 135 -12.77 10.75 -13.58
CA GLU A 135 -13.60 10.60 -14.79
C GLU A 135 -15.06 10.28 -14.43
N ALA A 136 -15.29 9.33 -13.52
CA ALA A 136 -16.61 8.92 -13.05
C ALA A 136 -17.37 10.06 -12.36
N ALA A 137 -16.67 10.89 -11.59
CA ALA A 137 -17.29 12.07 -10.97
C ALA A 137 -17.81 13.04 -12.04
N PHE A 138 -17.01 13.36 -13.06
CA PHE A 138 -17.44 14.23 -14.16
C PHE A 138 -18.55 13.60 -15.01
N MET A 139 -18.49 12.28 -15.26
CA MET A 139 -19.57 11.56 -15.93
C MET A 139 -20.89 11.68 -15.16
N ALA A 140 -20.86 11.49 -13.83
CA ALA A 140 -22.03 11.66 -12.99
C ALA A 140 -22.56 13.10 -13.01
N HIS A 141 -21.68 14.09 -12.94
CA HIS A 141 -22.06 15.49 -13.07
C HIS A 141 -22.68 15.82 -14.44
N ALA A 142 -22.27 15.12 -15.49
CA ALA A 142 -22.86 15.22 -16.83
C ALA A 142 -24.16 14.41 -17.01
N GLY A 143 -24.65 13.72 -15.96
CA GLY A 143 -25.92 12.99 -15.96
C GLY A 143 -25.82 11.48 -16.18
N VAL A 144 -24.61 10.90 -16.19
CA VAL A 144 -24.45 9.44 -16.19
C VAL A 144 -24.85 8.90 -14.81
N LEU A 145 -25.79 7.95 -14.79
CA LEU A 145 -26.30 7.36 -13.56
C LEU A 145 -25.51 6.10 -13.17
N GLY A 146 -24.85 6.16 -12.02
CA GLY A 146 -24.37 5.00 -11.29
C GLY A 146 -25.33 4.63 -10.16
N PRO A 147 -25.35 3.36 -9.70
CA PRO A 147 -26.11 2.97 -8.51
C PRO A 147 -25.64 3.79 -7.31
N ARG A 148 -26.54 4.54 -6.67
CA ARG A 148 -26.18 5.46 -5.57
C ARG A 148 -25.96 4.74 -4.25
N ASP A 149 -26.52 3.55 -4.13
CA ASP A 149 -26.36 2.60 -3.03
C ASP A 149 -25.23 1.60 -3.30
N VAL A 150 -24.29 1.88 -4.22
CA VAL A 150 -23.32 0.90 -4.72
C VAL A 150 -22.48 0.21 -3.65
N LEU A 151 -22.25 0.84 -2.49
CA LEU A 151 -21.44 0.23 -1.43
C LEU A 151 -22.21 -0.90 -0.73
N GLU A 152 -23.50 -0.71 -0.47
CA GLU A 152 -24.42 -1.60 0.25
C GLU A 152 -25.33 -2.44 -0.63
N ASN A 153 -25.44 -2.11 -1.91
CA ASN A 153 -26.30 -2.80 -2.86
C ASN A 153 -25.99 -4.32 -2.86
N PRO A 154 -27.01 -5.19 -2.93
CA PRO A 154 -26.81 -6.66 -2.97
C PRO A 154 -25.88 -7.13 -4.11
N GLU A 155 -25.86 -6.40 -5.22
CA GLU A 155 -24.98 -6.62 -6.38
C GLU A 155 -23.82 -5.60 -6.43
N GLY A 156 -23.55 -4.94 -5.29
CA GLY A 156 -22.66 -3.80 -5.15
C GLY A 156 -21.23 -4.14 -4.75
N TYR A 157 -20.46 -3.09 -4.48
CA TYR A 157 -19.02 -3.11 -4.23
C TYR A 157 -18.64 -4.07 -3.10
N LEU A 158 -19.26 -3.96 -1.91
CA LEU A 158 -18.85 -4.78 -0.77
C LEU A 158 -19.23 -6.26 -0.93
N HIS A 159 -20.33 -6.56 -1.62
CA HIS A 159 -20.70 -7.94 -1.94
C HIS A 159 -19.76 -8.55 -3.00
N ALA A 160 -19.31 -7.74 -3.97
CA ALA A 160 -18.39 -8.19 -5.01
C ALA A 160 -16.95 -8.37 -4.51
N PHE A 161 -16.46 -7.45 -3.69
CA PHE A 161 -15.05 -7.37 -3.28
C PHE A 161 -14.77 -7.84 -1.85
N SER A 162 -15.79 -8.29 -1.10
CA SER A 162 -15.60 -8.88 0.22
C SER A 162 -16.43 -10.14 0.43
N ARG A 163 -15.80 -11.20 0.95
CA ARG A 163 -16.54 -12.38 1.42
C ARG A 163 -17.21 -12.17 2.78
N HIS A 164 -16.63 -11.29 3.60
CA HIS A 164 -17.06 -11.02 4.97
C HIS A 164 -17.02 -9.51 5.23
N PRO A 165 -17.88 -8.73 4.57
CA PRO A 165 -17.86 -7.28 4.67
C PRO A 165 -18.15 -6.83 6.11
N LYS A 166 -17.36 -5.87 6.60
CA LYS A 166 -17.56 -5.19 7.88
C LYS A 166 -18.35 -3.91 7.68
N TRP A 167 -19.64 -4.03 7.39
CA TRP A 167 -20.56 -2.91 7.09
C TRP A 167 -20.43 -1.71 8.03
N HIS A 168 -20.32 -1.96 9.33
CA HIS A 168 -20.22 -0.91 10.35
C HIS A 168 -19.00 0.02 10.16
N MET A 169 -17.93 -0.44 9.50
CA MET A 169 -16.73 0.38 9.27
C MET A 169 -16.99 1.54 8.30
N LEU A 170 -18.01 1.45 7.44
CA LEU A 170 -18.37 2.51 6.51
C LEU A 170 -18.75 3.81 7.22
N ASN A 171 -19.39 3.75 8.38
CA ASN A 171 -19.93 4.94 9.06
C ASN A 171 -19.68 5.00 10.58
N ALA A 172 -18.95 4.03 11.15
CA ALA A 172 -18.59 4.04 12.57
C ALA A 172 -17.98 5.37 12.98
N LYS A 173 -18.67 6.08 13.88
CA LYS A 173 -18.27 7.38 14.47
C LYS A 173 -17.77 8.40 13.42
N LEU A 174 -18.42 8.44 12.26
CA LEU A 174 -18.08 9.38 11.19
C LEU A 174 -18.01 10.82 11.70
N GLY A 175 -16.97 11.54 11.27
CA GLY A 175 -16.68 12.92 11.68
C GLY A 175 -16.03 13.06 13.06
N LYS A 176 -15.91 11.97 13.84
CA LYS A 176 -15.22 11.96 15.15
C LYS A 176 -13.95 11.12 15.11
N ASP A 177 -14.05 9.89 14.64
CA ASP A 177 -12.93 8.96 14.54
C ASP A 177 -12.57 8.83 13.07
N TRP A 178 -11.42 9.38 12.68
CA TRP A 178 -10.95 9.37 11.30
C TRP A 178 -10.07 8.13 11.06
N THR A 179 -10.53 7.18 10.24
CA THR A 179 -9.73 5.98 9.90
C THR A 179 -8.48 6.34 9.10
N SER A 180 -8.55 7.44 8.35
CA SER A 180 -7.41 8.00 7.62
C SER A 180 -6.27 8.48 8.53
N ALA A 181 -6.54 8.78 9.80
CA ALA A 181 -5.50 9.16 10.77
C ALA A 181 -4.52 8.01 11.08
N ALA A 182 -4.89 6.76 10.76
CA ALA A 182 -4.02 5.60 10.87
C ALA A 182 -3.13 5.38 9.63
N MET A 183 -3.19 6.25 8.60
CA MET A 183 -2.23 6.22 7.50
C MET A 183 -0.82 6.45 8.03
N THR A 184 0.06 5.55 7.63
CA THR A 184 1.48 5.59 7.96
C THR A 184 2.27 5.95 6.73
N LEU A 185 3.26 6.82 6.91
CA LEU A 185 4.28 7.05 5.90
C LEU A 185 5.32 5.95 6.02
N LYS A 186 5.67 5.36 4.87
CA LYS A 186 6.71 4.34 4.78
C LYS A 186 8.07 4.98 5.00
N LEU A 187 8.90 4.33 5.80
CA LEU A 187 10.28 4.75 6.09
C LEU A 187 11.22 4.55 4.90
N ALA A 188 10.90 3.58 4.04
CA ALA A 188 11.63 3.25 2.83
C ALA A 188 10.65 2.89 1.70
N PRO A 189 11.03 3.06 0.41
CA PRO A 189 10.18 2.73 -0.74
C PRO A 189 10.15 1.21 -0.99
N VAL A 190 9.59 0.49 -0.02
CA VAL A 190 9.44 -0.96 -0.03
C VAL A 190 8.08 -1.31 0.54
N HIS A 191 7.61 -2.51 0.21
CA HIS A 191 6.35 -3.04 0.73
C HIS A 191 6.24 -2.92 2.26
N VAL A 192 5.02 -2.74 2.80
CA VAL A 192 4.81 -2.51 4.25
C VAL A 192 5.47 -3.59 5.12
N TRP A 193 5.36 -4.86 4.76
CA TRP A 193 5.98 -5.97 5.49
C TRP A 193 7.52 -5.89 5.53
N ALA A 194 8.13 -5.14 4.61
CA ALA A 194 9.58 -4.96 4.55
C ALA A 194 10.10 -3.78 5.39
N GLN A 195 9.23 -2.90 5.89
CA GLN A 195 9.59 -1.69 6.61
C GLN A 195 10.40 -1.98 7.89
N GLY A 196 9.96 -2.96 8.68
CA GLY A 196 10.64 -3.31 9.93
C GLY A 196 12.08 -3.77 9.72
N PHE A 197 12.36 -4.46 8.62
CA PHE A 197 13.71 -4.93 8.28
C PHE A 197 14.58 -3.80 7.76
N ALA A 198 14.04 -2.92 6.90
CA ALA A 198 14.75 -1.72 6.46
C ALA A 198 15.15 -0.84 7.66
N TYR A 199 14.22 -0.64 8.61
CA TYR A 199 14.49 0.09 9.84
C TYR A 199 15.56 -0.58 10.70
N ALA A 200 15.47 -1.90 10.92
CA ALA A 200 16.44 -2.64 11.72
C ALA A 200 17.86 -2.52 11.16
N ILE A 201 18.02 -2.61 9.84
CA ILE A 201 19.33 -2.48 9.20
C ILE A 201 19.87 -1.05 9.32
N ASP A 202 19.05 -0.03 9.11
CA ASP A 202 19.44 1.38 9.28
C ASP A 202 19.88 1.68 10.73
N GLN A 203 19.13 1.18 11.72
CA GLN A 203 19.50 1.34 13.12
C GLN A 203 20.85 0.68 13.43
N TYR A 204 21.07 -0.54 12.91
CA TYR A 204 22.34 -1.25 13.10
C TYR A 204 23.52 -0.48 12.49
N ARG A 205 23.37 0.05 11.26
CA ARG A 205 24.39 0.89 10.61
C ARG A 205 24.78 2.08 11.47
N LYS A 206 23.80 2.76 12.05
CA LYS A 206 24.01 3.93 12.91
C LYS A 206 24.72 3.57 14.21
N GLN A 207 24.31 2.47 14.86
CA GLN A 207 24.89 2.02 16.13
C GLN A 207 26.37 1.62 15.97
N GLU A 208 26.69 0.86 14.93
CA GLU A 208 28.06 0.39 14.68
C GLU A 208 28.96 1.44 14.03
N LYS A 209 28.44 2.64 13.73
CA LYS A 209 29.12 3.65 12.91
C LYS A 209 29.71 3.03 11.64
N ALA A 210 28.89 2.18 11.01
CA ALA A 210 29.28 1.31 9.94
C ALA A 210 29.99 2.08 8.81
N THR A 211 31.23 1.68 8.50
CA THR A 211 31.97 2.13 7.31
C THR A 211 31.84 1.15 6.14
N TRP A 212 31.23 0.00 6.38
CA TRP A 212 30.99 -1.00 5.35
C TRP A 212 29.95 -0.51 4.36
N THR A 213 30.19 -0.84 3.11
CA THR A 213 29.31 -0.61 1.98
C THR A 213 28.42 -1.83 1.78
N ALA A 214 27.52 -1.71 0.83
CA ALA A 214 26.74 -2.83 0.37
C ALA A 214 27.56 -4.04 -0.13
N GLU A 215 28.69 -3.78 -0.78
CA GLU A 215 29.56 -4.81 -1.37
C GLU A 215 30.19 -5.71 -0.31
N ASP A 216 30.28 -5.21 0.93
CA ASP A 216 30.80 -5.95 2.07
C ASP A 216 29.79 -6.97 2.63
N ILE A 217 28.52 -6.90 2.22
CA ILE A 217 27.43 -7.73 2.74
C ILE A 217 27.33 -9.04 1.97
N LYS A 218 27.85 -10.12 2.56
CA LYS A 218 27.83 -11.46 1.93
C LYS A 218 26.49 -12.21 2.08
N ASN A 219 25.79 -12.02 3.20
CA ASN A 219 24.52 -12.70 3.50
C ASN A 219 23.65 -11.85 4.43
N VAL A 220 22.33 -11.89 4.23
CA VAL A 220 21.34 -11.36 5.17
C VAL A 220 20.38 -12.48 5.55
N THR A 221 20.20 -12.73 6.84
CA THR A 221 19.23 -13.71 7.36
C THR A 221 18.11 -12.97 8.07
N ILE A 222 16.88 -13.21 7.63
CA ILE A 222 15.69 -12.57 8.20
C ILE A 222 14.86 -13.63 8.95
N PHE A 223 14.53 -13.32 10.20
CA PHE A 223 13.57 -14.05 11.01
C PHE A 223 12.26 -13.28 11.04
N ALA A 224 11.16 -13.93 10.66
CA ALA A 224 9.86 -13.31 10.62
C ALA A 224 8.76 -14.23 11.16
N GLY A 225 7.66 -13.63 11.65
CA GLY A 225 6.51 -14.37 12.13
C GLY A 225 5.74 -15.08 11.01
N PRO A 226 4.89 -16.07 11.34
CA PRO A 226 4.18 -16.90 10.35
C PRO A 226 3.42 -16.10 9.30
N ALA A 227 2.76 -15.01 9.70
CA ALA A 227 1.97 -14.15 8.81
C ALA A 227 2.82 -13.46 7.72
N ILE A 228 4.11 -13.20 7.98
CA ILE A 228 5.03 -12.62 6.99
C ILE A 228 5.55 -13.70 6.04
N LEU A 229 5.54 -14.96 6.49
CA LEU A 229 6.17 -16.11 5.82
C LEU A 229 5.19 -17.02 5.12
N ASP A 230 3.89 -16.73 5.20
CA ASP A 230 2.86 -17.60 4.66
C ASP A 230 3.09 -17.81 3.14
N PRO A 231 3.37 -19.07 2.73
CA PRO A 231 3.83 -19.39 1.39
C PRO A 231 2.76 -19.21 0.30
N MET A 232 1.49 -18.96 0.64
CA MET A 232 0.43 -18.91 -0.37
C MET A 232 0.58 -17.78 -1.39
N ARG A 233 1.28 -16.67 -1.08
CA ARG A 233 1.49 -15.57 -2.05
C ARG A 233 2.81 -14.82 -1.94
N TYR A 234 3.44 -14.79 -0.76
CA TYR A 234 4.47 -13.80 -0.50
C TYR A 234 5.90 -14.32 -0.54
N ALA A 235 6.22 -15.60 -0.49
CA ALA A 235 7.63 -16.03 -0.46
C ALA A 235 8.48 -15.47 -1.64
N ARG A 236 8.03 -15.62 -2.89
CA ARG A 236 8.74 -15.09 -4.07
C ARG A 236 8.63 -13.57 -4.22
N ALA A 237 7.48 -12.99 -3.87
CA ALA A 237 7.29 -11.54 -3.88
C ALA A 237 8.10 -10.88 -2.75
N ALA A 238 8.25 -11.54 -1.61
CA ALA A 238 9.03 -11.12 -0.45
C ALA A 238 10.51 -11.11 -0.82
N GLU A 239 11.04 -12.17 -1.43
CA GLU A 239 12.42 -12.17 -1.93
C GLU A 239 12.73 -10.96 -2.83
N ARG A 240 11.85 -10.64 -3.79
CA ARG A 240 11.99 -9.44 -4.64
C ARG A 240 11.76 -8.12 -3.88
N LYS A 241 10.77 -8.06 -2.99
CA LYS A 241 10.49 -6.91 -2.12
C LYS A 241 11.65 -6.65 -1.13
N PHE A 242 12.38 -7.69 -0.73
CA PHE A 242 13.56 -7.64 0.12
C PHE A 242 14.84 -7.34 -0.67
N ALA A 243 14.93 -7.74 -1.94
CA ALA A 243 15.96 -7.25 -2.83
C ALA A 243 15.88 -5.72 -3.00
N ASN A 244 14.67 -5.14 -2.98
CA ASN A 244 14.51 -3.68 -2.95
C ASN A 244 14.98 -3.04 -1.65
N VAL A 245 14.88 -3.72 -0.49
CA VAL A 245 15.50 -3.25 0.77
C VAL A 245 17.02 -3.18 0.60
N ALA A 246 17.64 -4.21 0.02
CA ALA A 246 19.07 -4.20 -0.28
C ALA A 246 19.43 -3.02 -1.22
N ARG A 247 18.63 -2.77 -2.25
CA ARG A 247 18.82 -1.65 -3.19
C ARG A 247 18.72 -0.28 -2.51
N VAL A 248 17.73 -0.08 -1.65
CA VAL A 248 17.57 1.15 -0.83
C VAL A 248 18.76 1.37 0.11
N LEU A 249 19.40 0.29 0.57
CA LEU A 249 20.61 0.35 1.38
C LEU A 249 21.89 0.64 0.57
N GLY A 250 21.78 0.78 -0.76
CA GLY A 250 22.91 0.98 -1.68
C GLY A 250 23.52 -0.32 -2.20
N VAL A 251 22.84 -1.46 -2.02
CA VAL A 251 23.30 -2.77 -2.51
C VAL A 251 22.86 -3.00 -3.94
N THR A 252 23.74 -2.66 -4.87
CA THR A 252 23.65 -3.06 -6.27
C THR A 252 24.35 -4.39 -6.45
N ALA A 253 23.59 -5.45 -6.69
CA ALA A 253 24.13 -6.73 -7.14
C ALA A 253 24.61 -6.62 -8.60
N GLU A 254 25.65 -5.83 -8.87
CA GLU A 254 26.38 -5.91 -10.12
C GLU A 254 27.45 -6.99 -9.97
N GLY A 255 27.08 -8.24 -10.29
CA GLY A 255 28.02 -9.34 -10.50
C GLY A 255 28.20 -10.35 -9.35
N GLN A 256 27.55 -10.19 -8.20
CA GLN A 256 27.46 -11.24 -7.17
C GLN A 256 26.00 -11.51 -6.77
N GLU A 257 25.61 -12.77 -6.85
CA GLU A 257 24.29 -13.25 -6.43
C GLU A 257 24.23 -13.20 -4.89
N LEU A 258 23.52 -12.21 -4.33
CA LEU A 258 23.25 -12.15 -2.89
C LEU A 258 22.42 -13.37 -2.50
N LYS A 259 22.96 -14.20 -1.61
CA LYS A 259 22.22 -15.32 -1.01
C LYS A 259 21.40 -14.80 0.15
N TYR A 260 20.08 -14.83 0.01
CA TYR A 260 19.13 -14.54 1.08
C TYR A 260 18.49 -15.84 1.57
N SER A 261 18.22 -15.93 2.87
CA SER A 261 17.41 -17.03 3.44
C SER A 261 16.40 -16.46 4.42
N ILE A 262 15.16 -16.87 4.25
CA ILE A 262 14.06 -16.49 5.13
C ILE A 262 13.68 -17.73 5.95
N LYS A 263 13.72 -17.62 7.29
CA LYS A 263 13.44 -18.75 8.18
C LYS A 263 12.21 -18.50 9.05
N HIS A 264 11.38 -19.53 9.17
CA HIS A 264 10.21 -19.51 10.03
C HIS A 264 10.60 -19.56 11.50
N LEU A 265 10.10 -18.61 12.30
CA LEU A 265 10.39 -18.56 13.73
C LEU A 265 10.00 -19.85 14.46
N ALA A 266 8.89 -20.50 14.06
CA ALA A 266 8.50 -21.79 14.63
C ALA A 266 9.39 -22.99 14.20
N ALA A 267 10.23 -22.83 13.17
CA ALA A 267 11.21 -23.83 12.75
C ALA A 267 12.57 -23.64 13.44
N VAL A 268 12.66 -22.72 14.39
CA VAL A 268 13.84 -22.49 15.20
C VAL A 268 13.74 -23.38 16.44
N GLU A 269 14.57 -24.43 16.48
CA GLU A 269 14.58 -25.41 17.58
C GLU A 269 15.00 -24.82 18.93
N ASP A 270 15.81 -23.75 18.92
CA ASP A 270 16.25 -23.04 20.13
C ASP A 270 15.92 -21.54 20.06
N MET A 271 14.75 -21.21 20.60
CA MET A 271 14.26 -19.83 20.72
C MET A 271 15.12 -18.98 21.67
N SER A 272 15.82 -19.56 22.63
CA SER A 272 16.71 -18.84 23.55
C SER A 272 18.00 -18.42 22.85
N ALA A 273 18.59 -19.31 22.05
CA ALA A 273 19.72 -18.96 21.19
C ALA A 273 19.35 -17.97 20.08
N LEU A 274 18.11 -18.03 19.56
CA LEU A 274 17.61 -17.04 18.61
C LEU A 274 17.35 -15.68 19.26
N MET A 275 16.67 -15.64 20.41
CA MET A 275 16.48 -14.41 21.19
C MET A 275 17.84 -13.84 21.61
N GLY A 276 18.80 -14.69 21.98
CA GLY A 276 20.19 -14.34 22.20
C GLY A 276 20.84 -13.74 20.94
N LYS A 277 20.61 -14.30 19.75
CA LYS A 277 21.07 -13.77 18.45
C LYS A 277 20.33 -12.52 17.99
N MET A 278 19.07 -12.32 18.35
CA MET A 278 18.26 -11.14 18.02
C MET A 278 18.59 -9.98 18.96
N VAL A 279 18.79 -10.26 20.25
CA VAL A 279 19.37 -9.33 21.23
C VAL A 279 20.82 -9.04 20.87
N SER A 280 21.55 -10.03 20.34
CA SER A 280 22.86 -9.82 19.70
C SER A 280 22.78 -9.29 18.27
N MET A 281 21.61 -9.05 17.66
CA MET A 281 21.53 -8.22 16.44
C MET A 281 21.31 -6.75 16.82
N GLY A 282 20.86 -6.51 18.07
CA GLY A 282 21.13 -5.26 18.78
C GLY A 282 22.58 -5.13 19.29
N LYS A 283 23.41 -6.20 19.19
CA LYS A 283 24.83 -6.28 19.60
C LYS A 283 25.57 -7.50 18.99
N LEU A 284 26.11 -7.47 17.76
CA LEU A 284 26.93 -8.52 17.03
C LEU A 284 26.43 -8.79 15.58
N ALA A 285 27.23 -9.16 14.59
CA ALA A 285 28.69 -9.11 14.38
C ALA A 285 28.92 -9.48 12.90
N VAL A 286 29.72 -8.68 12.21
CA VAL A 286 30.37 -9.08 10.96
C VAL A 286 31.48 -10.07 11.33
N SER A 287 31.27 -11.37 11.09
CA SER A 287 32.38 -12.33 11.09
C SER A 287 33.05 -12.30 9.73
N ASN A 288 34.09 -11.47 9.60
CA ASN A 288 35.00 -11.54 8.46
C ASN A 288 35.82 -12.82 8.51
N VAL A 289 35.65 -13.68 7.50
CA VAL A 289 36.54 -14.80 7.22
C VAL A 289 37.73 -14.29 6.41
N ALA A 290 38.91 -14.46 6.99
CA ALA A 290 40.22 -14.78 6.38
C ALA A 290 41.36 -13.84 6.80
N ALA A 291 42.02 -14.17 7.92
CA ALA A 291 43.47 -14.12 7.98
C ALA A 291 43.98 -15.51 7.56
N GLN A 292 44.24 -15.67 6.27
CA GLN A 292 45.25 -16.60 5.77
C GLN A 292 46.27 -15.75 5.01
N GLY A 293 47.49 -15.75 5.54
CA GLY A 293 48.62 -14.90 5.20
C GLY A 293 49.53 -14.83 6.41
#